data_AF-A0A419JL87-F1
#
_entry.id   AF-A0A419JL87-F1
#
_cell.length_a   1.000
_cell.length_b   1.000
_cell.length_c   1.000
_cell.angle_alpha   90.00
_cell.angle_beta   90.00
_cell.angle_gamma   90.00
#
_symmetry.space_group_name_H-M   'P 1'
#
loop_
_entity.id
_entity.type
_entity.pdbx_description
1 polymer ?
#
loop_
_entity_poly.entity_id
_entity_poly.type
_entity_poly.pdbx_seq_one_letter_code
_entity_poly.pdbx_strand_id
1 'polypeptide(L)' 'YISDEIKFLVGKNIIFADSVNKELRPQSRLNLLAVREVMKDA' A
#
# COMPACT_ATOMS: atom_id res chain seq x y z
N TYR A 1 -9.31 -7.04 -11.15
CA TYR A 1 -9.87 -6.48 -9.90
C TYR A 1 -8.83 -6.22 -8.80
N ILE A 2 -7.55 -6.56 -9.03
CA ILE A 2 -6.39 -5.97 -8.34
C ILE A 2 -5.37 -5.74 -9.46
N SER A 3 -4.93 -4.50 -9.67
CA SER A 3 -3.98 -4.16 -10.73
C SER A 3 -2.60 -4.76 -10.44
N ASP A 4 -1.74 -4.87 -11.45
CA ASP A 4 -0.42 -5.49 -11.27
C ASP A 4 0.49 -4.66 -10.34
N GLU A 5 0.28 -3.34 -10.26
CA GLU A 5 0.93 -2.45 -9.30
C GLU A 5 0.53 -2.80 -7.86
N ILE A 6 -0.77 -3.04 -7.60
CA ILE A 6 -1.24 -3.41 -6.26
C ILE A 6 -0.67 -4.78 -5.87
N LYS A 7 -0.66 -5.76 -6.79
CA LYS A 7 -0.05 -7.08 -6.55
C LYS A 7 1.43 -6.96 -6.21
N PHE A 8 2.15 -6.10 -6.93
CA PHE A 8 3.56 -5.83 -6.66
C PHE A 8 3.76 -5.29 -5.24
N LEU A 9 2.98 -4.28 -4.84
CA LEU A 9 3.09 -3.66 -3.51
C LEU A 9 2.72 -4.62 -2.36
N VAL A 10 1.72 -5.50 -2.58
CA VAL A 10 1.39 -6.57 -1.63
C VAL A 10 2.55 -7.56 -1.53
N GLY A 11 3.12 -8.01 -2.66
CA GLY A 11 4.27 -8.93 -2.69
C GLY A 11 5.54 -8.36 -2.05
N LYS A 12 5.65 -7.02 -1.97
CA LYS A 12 6.75 -6.31 -1.29
C LYS A 12 6.47 -5.98 0.17
N ASN A 13 5.34 -6.42 0.72
CA ASN A 13 4.89 -6.12 2.07
C ASN A 13 4.73 -4.61 2.37
N ILE A 14 4.31 -3.84 1.36
CA ILE A 14 4.12 -2.38 1.49
C ILE A 14 2.67 -2.09 1.93
N ILE A 15 1.71 -2.70 1.24
CA ILE A 15 0.28 -2.54 1.51
C ILE A 15 -0.40 -3.88 1.75
N PHE A 16 -1.46 -3.84 2.53
CA PHE A 16 -2.44 -4.90 2.67
C PHE A 16 -3.65 -4.56 1.81
N ALA A 17 -4.12 -5.53 1.01
CA ALA A 17 -5.32 -5.40 0.19
C ALA A 17 -6.44 -6.26 0.78
N ASP A 18 -7.53 -5.61 1.19
CA ASP A 18 -8.76 -6.28 1.60
C ASP A 18 -9.67 -6.43 0.38
N SER A 19 -9.82 -7.67 -0.11
CA SER A 19 -10.65 -7.97 -1.27
C SER A 19 -12.15 -7.91 -1.00
N VAL A 20 -12.57 -8.08 0.26
CA VAL A 20 -13.97 -8.09 0.68
C VAL A 20 -14.46 -6.65 0.80
N ASN A 21 -13.70 -5.81 1.50
CA ASN A 21 -14.04 -4.41 1.75
C ASN A 21 -13.54 -3.46 0.64
N LYS A 22 -12.73 -3.96 -0.31
CA LYS A 22 -12.06 -3.18 -1.37
C LYS A 22 -11.20 -2.05 -0.81
N GLU A 23 -10.53 -2.31 0.30
CA GLU A 23 -9.66 -1.35 0.98
C GLU A 23 -8.19 -1.67 0.75
N LEU A 24 -7.39 -0.62 0.60
CA LEU A 24 -5.93 -0.70 0.62
C LEU A 24 -5.42 0.05 1.85
N ARG A 25 -4.61 -0.60 2.66
CA ARG A 25 -4.01 0.03 3.86
C ARG A 25 -2.52 -0.27 3.92
N PRO A 26 -1.71 0.63 4.49
CA PRO A 26 -0.31 0.32 4.78
C PRO A 26 -0.22 -0.93 5.66
N GLN A 27 0.73 -1.80 5.39
CA GLN A 27 0.93 -3.01 6.20
C GLN A 27 1.53 -2.70 7.59
N SER A 28 2.18 -1.54 7.74
CA SER A 28 2.75 -1.07 9.00
C SER A 28 2.68 0.45 9.12
N ARG A 29 2.86 0.95 10.35
CA ARG A 29 3.00 2.39 10.61
C ARG A 29 4.23 2.98 9.91
N LEU A 30 5.31 2.21 9.77
CA LEU A 30 6.52 2.65 9.05
C LEU A 30 6.22 2.87 7.57
N ASN A 31 5.50 1.95 6.92
CA ASN A 31 5.09 2.10 5.51
C ASN A 31 4.21 3.33 5.34
N LEU A 32 3.28 3.58 6.27
CA LEU A 32 2.45 4.79 6.24
C LEU A 32 3.29 6.06 6.30
N LEU A 33 4.26 6.14 7.22
CA LEU A 33 5.12 7.31 7.37
C LEU A 33 6.02 7.52 6.15
N ALA A 34 6.60 6.44 5.62
CA ALA A 34 7.45 6.50 4.43
C ALA A 34 6.67 6.99 3.20
N VAL A 35 5.47 6.45 2.95
CA VAL A 35 4.61 6.93 1.85
C VAL A 35 4.26 8.40 2.03
N ARG A 36 3.88 8.82 3.24
CA ARG A 36 3.58 10.23 3.53
C ARG A 36 4.78 11.13 3.31
N GLU A 37 5.98 10.67 3.63
CA GLU A 37 7.20 11.45 3.44
C GLU A 37 7.48 11.65 1.95
N VAL A 38 7.49 10.57 1.16
CA VAL A 38 7.73 10.65 -0.29
C VAL A 38 6.68 11.50 -1.01
N MET A 39 5.41 11.41 -0.57
CA MET A 39 4.31 12.17 -1.18
C MET A 39 4.33 13.68 -0.84
N LYS A 40 5.12 14.13 0.13
CA LYS A 40 5.32 15.57 0.37
C LYS A 40 6.18 16.22 -0.71
N ASP A 41 7.07 15.44 -1.32
CA ASP A 41 8.04 15.90 -2.31
C ASP A 41 7.58 15.60 -3.76
N ALA A 42 6.32 15.17 -3.94
CA ALA A 42 5.74 14.76 -5.22
C ALA A 42 4.98 15.89 -5.93
#